data_AF-A0A067DC00-F1
#
_entry.id   AF-A0A067DC00-F1
#
_cell.length_a   1.000
_cell.length_b   1.000
_cell.length_c   1.000
_cell.angle_alpha   90.00
_cell.angle_beta   90.00
_cell.angle_gamma   90.00
#
_symmetry.space_group_name_H-M   'P 1'
#
loop_
_entity.id
_entity.type
_entity.pdbx_description
1 polymer ?
#
loop_
_entity_poly.entity_id
_entity_poly.type
_entity_poly.pdbx_seq_one_letter_code
_entity_poly.pdbx_strand_id
1 'polypeptide(L)'
;RAVEEGRGLVVIVNKMDLLSGRQNSALYKRVKEAVPQEIQTVIPQVTGIPVVFTSALEGRGRIAVMHQVIDTYQKWCLRLPTSRLNRWLRKVMGRHSWKDQSAQPKIKYFTQVKARPPTFVAFLSGKKTLSDAELRFLTKSLKEDFDLGGIPIRITQRSVPRKCGSSSSRQNTGQKVGRTFSDKRTVPL
;
A
#
# COMPACT_ATOMS: atom_id res chain seq x y z
N ARG A 1 -16.44 11.75 6.41
CA ARG A 1 -17.41 10.81 5.77
C ARG A 1 -16.88 10.20 4.48
N ALA A 2 -16.73 10.92 3.35
CA ALA A 2 -16.30 10.30 2.07
C ALA A 2 -14.96 9.53 2.15
N VAL A 3 -13.98 10.05 2.89
CA VAL A 3 -12.67 9.40 3.12
C VAL A 3 -12.79 8.16 4.00
N GLU A 4 -13.63 8.21 5.04
CA GLU A 4 -13.88 7.09 5.96
C GLU A 4 -14.60 5.94 5.25
N GLU A 5 -15.48 6.25 4.31
CA GLU A 5 -16.16 5.26 3.47
C GLU A 5 -15.24 4.62 2.42
N GLY A 6 -14.05 5.19 2.19
CA GLY A 6 -13.09 4.66 1.23
C GLY A 6 -13.41 5.00 -0.22
N ARG A 7 -14.15 6.08 -0.48
CA ARG A 7 -14.50 6.52 -1.84
C ARG A 7 -13.39 7.40 -2.43
N GLY A 8 -13.18 7.30 -3.75
CA GLY A 8 -12.31 8.24 -4.47
C GLY A 8 -12.92 9.65 -4.46
N LEU A 9 -12.07 10.65 -4.29
CA LEU A 9 -12.49 12.05 -4.24
C LEU A 9 -12.00 12.78 -5.49
N VAL A 10 -12.90 13.57 -6.08
CA VAL A 10 -12.60 14.53 -7.15
C VAL A 10 -13.17 15.86 -6.70
N VAL A 11 -12.38 16.93 -6.75
CA VAL A 11 -12.85 18.26 -6.38
C VAL A 11 -13.15 19.05 -7.64
N ILE A 12 -14.33 19.66 -7.66
CA ILE A 12 -14.80 20.46 -8.78
C ILE A 12 -14.94 21.90 -8.28
N VAL A 13 -14.20 22.81 -8.90
CA VAL A 13 -14.24 24.24 -8.61
C VAL A 13 -15.13 24.88 -9.66
N ASN A 14 -16.32 25.30 -9.24
CA ASN A 14 -17.30 25.94 -10.11
C ASN A 14 -17.12 27.47 -10.12
N LYS A 15 -17.82 28.15 -11.03
CA LYS A 15 -17.89 29.61 -11.19
C LYS A 15 -16.60 30.25 -11.70
N MET A 16 -15.82 29.52 -12.49
CA MET A 16 -14.59 30.04 -13.08
C MET A 16 -14.84 31.15 -14.13
N ASP A 17 -16.07 31.27 -14.61
CA ASP A 17 -16.54 32.37 -15.46
C ASP A 17 -16.32 33.74 -14.80
N LEU A 18 -16.53 33.87 -13.49
CA LEU A 18 -16.33 35.14 -12.76
C LEU A 18 -14.88 35.63 -12.77
N LEU A 19 -13.93 34.73 -13.04
CA LEU A 19 -12.49 35.03 -13.11
C LEU A 19 -12.02 35.26 -14.56
N SER A 20 -12.94 35.20 -15.53
CA SER A 20 -12.65 35.36 -16.95
C SER A 20 -12.55 36.84 -17.32
N GLY A 21 -11.34 37.33 -17.61
CA GLY A 21 -11.15 38.70 -18.10
C GLY A 21 -9.67 39.10 -18.18
N ARG A 22 -9.33 40.04 -19.08
CA ARG A 22 -7.94 40.54 -19.24
C ARG A 22 -7.35 41.12 -17.95
N GLN A 23 -8.18 41.73 -17.10
CA GLN A 23 -7.77 42.27 -15.81
C GLN A 23 -7.60 41.19 -14.72
N ASN A 24 -8.31 40.05 -14.84
CA ASN A 24 -8.37 39.00 -13.82
C ASN A 24 -7.49 37.78 -14.13
N SER A 25 -6.68 37.81 -15.20
CA SER A 25 -5.77 36.71 -15.57
C SER A 25 -4.78 36.35 -14.46
N ALA A 26 -4.30 37.35 -13.70
CA ALA A 26 -3.46 37.12 -12.53
C ALA A 26 -4.22 36.42 -11.39
N LEU A 27 -5.49 36.79 -11.18
CA LEU A 27 -6.35 36.19 -10.17
C LEU A 27 -6.71 34.74 -10.54
N TYR A 28 -6.99 34.47 -11.82
CA TYR A 28 -7.23 33.13 -12.34
C TYR A 28 -6.04 32.19 -12.07
N LYS A 29 -4.81 32.64 -12.32
CA LYS A 29 -3.59 31.87 -12.01
C LYS A 29 -3.45 31.61 -10.52
N ARG A 30 -3.64 32.64 -9.69
CA ARG A 30 -3.59 32.51 -8.23
C ARG A 30 -4.59 31.50 -7.70
N VAL A 31 -5.85 31.55 -8.14
CA VAL A 31 -6.87 30.57 -7.72
C VAL A 31 -6.49 29.17 -8.18
N LYS A 32 -5.98 29.01 -9.40
CA LYS A 32 -5.56 27.71 -9.92
C LYS A 32 -4.42 27.07 -9.12
N GLU A 33 -3.52 27.89 -8.57
CA GLU A 33 -2.38 27.45 -7.76
C GLU A 33 -2.73 27.28 -6.28
N ALA A 34 -3.52 28.20 -5.71
CA ALA A 34 -3.88 28.22 -4.29
C ALA A 34 -4.88 27.13 -3.93
N VAL A 35 -5.89 26.88 -4.78
CA VAL A 35 -6.97 25.94 -4.45
C VAL A 35 -6.46 24.52 -4.20
N PRO A 36 -5.56 23.93 -5.01
CA PRO A 36 -4.97 22.63 -4.70
C PRO A 36 -4.21 22.60 -3.36
N GLN A 37 -3.54 23.69 -3.00
CA GLN A 37 -2.79 23.79 -1.74
C GLN A 37 -3.72 23.90 -0.53
N GLU A 38 -4.79 24.69 -0.64
CA GLU A 38 -5.81 24.80 0.40
C GLU A 38 -6.52 23.47 0.61
N ILE A 39 -6.92 22.78 -0.46
CA ILE A 39 -7.53 21.46 -0.38
C ILE A 39 -6.61 20.47 0.35
N GLN A 40 -5.30 20.51 0.06
CA GLN A 40 -4.33 19.65 0.72
C GLN A 40 -4.20 19.96 2.22
N THR A 41 -4.36 21.22 2.61
CA THR A 41 -4.35 21.68 4.00
C THR A 41 -5.61 21.24 4.75
N VAL A 42 -6.77 21.35 4.11
CA VAL A 42 -8.07 20.96 4.70
C VAL A 42 -8.21 19.44 4.81
N ILE A 43 -7.69 18.69 3.83
CA ILE A 43 -7.80 17.22 3.77
C ILE A 43 -6.40 16.59 3.70
N PRO A 44 -5.62 16.62 4.79
CA PRO A 44 -4.26 16.05 4.80
C PRO A 44 -4.26 14.53 4.62
N GLN A 45 -5.39 13.87 4.89
CA GLN A 45 -5.55 12.41 4.80
C GLN A 45 -5.51 11.92 3.36
N VAL A 46 -5.91 12.74 2.39
CA VAL A 46 -5.96 12.38 0.97
C VAL A 46 -5.09 13.33 0.18
N THR A 47 -3.88 12.89 -0.14
CA THR A 47 -2.97 13.60 -1.02
C THR A 47 -3.28 13.36 -2.51
N GLY A 48 -3.00 14.37 -3.33
CA GLY A 48 -3.08 14.29 -4.80
C GLY A 48 -4.51 14.24 -5.35
N ILE A 49 -5.45 14.95 -4.72
CA ILE A 49 -6.84 15.01 -5.18
C ILE A 49 -6.89 15.75 -6.52
N PRO A 50 -7.47 15.16 -7.59
CA PRO A 50 -7.63 15.86 -8.86
C PRO A 50 -8.63 17.00 -8.69
N VAL A 51 -8.24 18.20 -9.15
CA VAL A 51 -9.05 19.41 -9.12
C VAL A 51 -9.44 19.77 -10.55
N VAL A 52 -10.74 19.84 -10.81
CA VAL A 52 -11.29 20.23 -12.12
C VAL A 52 -11.98 21.58 -12.00
N PHE A 53 -11.57 22.50 -12.86
CA PHE A 53 -12.12 23.85 -12.93
C PHE A 53 -13.24 23.87 -13.97
N THR A 54 -14.43 24.33 -13.57
CA THR A 54 -15.65 24.30 -14.39
C THR A 54 -16.42 25.63 -14.30
N SER A 55 -17.22 25.92 -15.34
CA SER A 55 -18.23 26.97 -15.32
C SER A 55 -19.58 26.33 -15.66
N ALA A 56 -20.46 26.21 -14.66
CA ALA A 56 -21.78 25.63 -14.85
C ALA A 56 -22.68 26.49 -15.76
N LEU A 57 -22.55 27.81 -15.68
CA LEU A 57 -23.35 28.76 -16.48
C LEU A 57 -23.04 28.67 -17.96
N GLU A 58 -21.76 28.57 -18.32
CA GLU A 58 -21.32 28.44 -19.72
C GLU A 58 -21.26 26.97 -20.18
N GLY A 59 -21.50 26.01 -19.28
CA GLY A 59 -21.36 24.58 -19.52
C GLY A 59 -19.92 24.13 -19.84
N ARG A 60 -18.91 24.96 -19.56
CA ARG A 60 -17.49 24.66 -19.79
C ARG A 60 -16.99 23.70 -18.71
N GLY A 61 -16.24 22.68 -19.11
CA GLY A 61 -15.59 21.73 -18.21
C GLY A 61 -16.39 20.45 -17.90
N ARG A 62 -17.64 20.33 -18.37
CA ARG A 62 -18.49 19.14 -18.12
C ARG A 62 -17.86 17.81 -18.58
N ILE A 63 -17.22 17.82 -19.76
CA ILE A 63 -16.57 16.63 -20.33
C ILE A 63 -15.32 16.29 -19.51
N ALA A 64 -14.54 17.31 -19.12
CA ALA A 64 -13.34 17.12 -18.30
C ALA A 64 -13.69 16.52 -16.92
N VAL A 65 -14.79 16.97 -16.31
CA VAL A 65 -15.30 16.36 -15.07
C VAL A 65 -15.61 14.89 -15.27
N MET A 66 -16.34 14.54 -16.33
CA MET A 66 -16.72 13.15 -16.59
C MET A 66 -15.49 12.26 -16.83
N HIS A 67 -14.53 12.73 -17.64
CA HIS A 67 -13.29 12.00 -17.86
C HIS A 67 -12.53 11.78 -16.54
N GLN A 68 -12.40 12.83 -15.73
CA GLN A 68 -11.70 12.74 -14.45
C GLN A 68 -12.36 11.75 -13.49
N VAL A 69 -13.70 11.70 -13.47
CA VAL A 69 -14.45 10.73 -12.65
C VAL A 69 -14.19 9.31 -13.12
N ILE A 70 -14.21 9.06 -14.44
CA ILE A 70 -13.91 7.75 -15.02
C ILE A 70 -12.46 7.33 -14.70
N ASP A 71 -11.49 8.23 -14.86
CA ASP A 71 -10.09 7.96 -14.58
C ASP A 71 -9.87 7.64 -13.09
N THR A 72 -10.46 8.44 -12.19
CA THR A 72 -10.43 8.17 -10.75
C THR A 72 -11.10 6.84 -10.41
N TYR A 73 -12.20 6.49 -11.08
CA TYR A 73 -12.84 5.19 -10.92
C TYR A 73 -11.92 4.04 -11.37
N GLN A 74 -11.29 4.14 -12.54
CA GLN A 74 -10.35 3.13 -13.03
C GLN A 74 -9.19 2.92 -12.05
N LYS A 75 -8.61 4.00 -11.54
CA LYS A 75 -7.57 3.98 -10.50
C LYS A 75 -8.08 3.35 -9.20
N TRP A 76 -9.31 3.65 -8.79
CA TRP A 76 -9.94 3.05 -7.62
C TRP A 76 -10.20 1.55 -7.79
N CYS A 77 -10.33 1.07 -9.02
CA CYS A 77 -10.50 -0.35 -9.34
C CYS A 77 -9.18 -1.09 -9.56
N LEU A 78 -8.05 -0.37 -9.59
CA LEU A 78 -6.76 -0.92 -9.99
C LEU A 78 -6.33 -2.06 -9.06
N ARG A 79 -6.00 -3.21 -9.66
CA ARG A 79 -5.40 -4.35 -8.95
C ARG A 79 -3.93 -4.48 -9.32
N LEU A 80 -3.06 -4.31 -8.32
CA LEU A 80 -1.63 -4.40 -8.46
C LEU A 80 -1.15 -5.83 -8.17
N PRO A 81 -0.40 -6.46 -9.08
CA PRO A 81 0.13 -7.79 -8.84
C PRO A 81 1.16 -7.77 -7.71
N THR A 82 1.13 -8.81 -6.88
CA THR A 82 2.00 -8.95 -5.70
C THR A 82 3.48 -8.90 -6.04
N SER A 83 3.88 -9.43 -7.20
CA SER A 83 5.25 -9.38 -7.70
C SER A 83 5.74 -7.94 -7.94
N ARG A 84 4.90 -7.08 -8.54
CA ARG A 84 5.19 -5.66 -8.78
C ARG A 84 5.26 -4.90 -7.46
N LEU A 85 4.33 -5.15 -6.54
CA LEU A 85 4.31 -4.54 -5.20
C LEU A 85 5.55 -4.89 -4.39
N ASN A 86 5.96 -6.16 -4.36
CA ASN A 86 7.15 -6.58 -3.61
C ASN A 86 8.45 -6.02 -4.22
N ARG A 87 8.53 -5.90 -5.55
CA ARG A 87 9.67 -5.26 -6.22
C ARG A 87 9.75 -3.77 -5.88
N TRP A 88 8.61 -3.08 -5.96
CA TRP A 88 8.47 -1.68 -5.60
C TRP A 88 8.86 -1.44 -4.13
N LEU A 89 8.36 -2.27 -3.21
CA LEU A 89 8.63 -2.14 -1.79
C LEU A 89 10.13 -2.19 -1.48
N ARG A 90 10.87 -3.14 -2.08
CA ARG A 90 12.33 -3.23 -1.88
C ARG A 90 13.04 -1.94 -2.31
N LYS A 91 12.61 -1.33 -3.42
CA LYS A 91 13.17 -0.08 -3.93
C LYS A 91 12.86 1.11 -3.01
N VAL A 92 11.62 1.21 -2.53
CA VAL A 92 11.19 2.31 -1.65
C VAL A 92 11.80 2.18 -0.26
N MET A 93 11.84 0.97 0.29
CA MET A 93 12.52 0.71 1.55
C MET A 93 13.99 1.12 1.44
N GLY A 94 14.73 0.71 0.40
CA GLY A 94 16.15 1.10 0.23
C GLY A 94 16.42 2.62 0.20
N ARG A 95 15.41 3.46 -0.09
CA ARG A 95 15.53 4.92 -0.06
C ARG A 95 15.24 5.53 1.31
N HIS A 96 14.56 4.80 2.20
CA HIS A 96 14.19 5.30 3.51
C HIS A 96 15.38 5.21 4.46
N SER A 97 15.83 6.35 4.97
CA SER A 97 16.88 6.37 6.00
C SER A 97 16.28 5.96 7.34
N TRP A 98 16.51 4.70 7.74
CA TRP A 98 16.13 4.24 9.08
C TRP A 98 17.10 4.80 10.10
N LYS A 99 16.57 5.39 11.18
CA LYS A 99 17.37 5.90 12.29
C LYS A 99 18.22 4.80 12.96
N ASP A 100 17.74 3.57 12.94
CA ASP A 100 18.45 2.40 13.47
C ASP A 100 18.16 1.15 12.61
N GLN A 101 19.21 0.57 12.04
CA GLN A 101 19.13 -0.64 11.22
C GLN A 101 18.70 -1.87 12.03
N SER A 102 19.01 -1.89 13.34
CA SER A 102 18.61 -2.99 14.23
C SER A 102 17.12 -2.94 14.55
N ALA A 103 16.55 -1.72 14.62
CA ALA A 103 15.15 -1.45 14.89
C ALA A 103 14.24 -1.73 13.68
N GLN A 104 14.79 -1.72 12.47
CA GLN A 104 14.02 -1.78 11.22
C GLN A 104 13.03 -2.97 11.16
N PRO A 105 11.73 -2.73 11.00
CA PRO A 105 10.75 -3.78 10.77
C PRO A 105 10.98 -4.41 9.38
N LYS A 106 11.29 -5.71 9.35
CA LYS A 106 11.45 -6.47 8.11
C LYS A 106 10.08 -6.87 7.56
N ILE A 107 9.63 -6.19 6.51
CA ILE A 107 8.45 -6.58 5.73
C ILE A 107 8.84 -7.77 4.85
N LYS A 108 8.21 -8.92 5.07
CA LYS A 108 8.46 -10.14 4.26
C LYS A 108 7.83 -10.03 2.89
N TYR A 109 6.58 -9.60 2.84
CA TYR A 109 5.83 -9.42 1.61
C TYR A 109 4.67 -8.44 1.82
N PHE A 110 4.24 -7.83 0.71
CA PHE A 110 3.19 -6.83 0.65
C PHE A 110 2.22 -7.20 -0.46
N THR A 111 0.93 -7.20 -0.14
CA THR A 111 -0.11 -7.66 -1.07
C THR A 111 -1.35 -6.78 -0.99
N GLN A 112 -2.05 -6.63 -2.11
CA GLN A 112 -3.38 -6.02 -2.16
C GLN A 112 -4.44 -7.09 -1.91
N VAL A 113 -5.23 -6.91 -0.86
CA VAL A 113 -6.31 -7.84 -0.47
C VAL A 113 -7.64 -7.42 -1.08
N LYS A 114 -7.91 -6.11 -1.11
CA LYS A 114 -9.15 -5.55 -1.67
C LYS A 114 -8.82 -4.45 -2.68
N ALA A 115 -9.58 -4.41 -3.77
CA ALA A 115 -9.47 -3.36 -4.78
C ALA A 115 -10.24 -2.08 -4.38
N ARG A 116 -11.42 -2.19 -3.76
CA ARG A 116 -12.32 -1.06 -3.46
C ARG A 116 -12.74 -1.03 -1.98
N PRO A 117 -12.22 -0.13 -1.13
CA PRO A 117 -11.03 0.70 -1.36
C PRO A 117 -9.74 -0.13 -1.47
N PRO A 118 -8.69 0.37 -2.14
CA PRO A 118 -7.40 -0.28 -2.22
C PRO A 118 -6.86 -0.55 -0.81
N THR A 119 -6.89 -1.82 -0.43
CA THR A 119 -6.50 -2.28 0.91
C THR A 119 -5.30 -3.20 0.76
N PHE A 120 -4.19 -2.79 1.35
CA PHE A 120 -2.95 -3.51 1.34
C PHE A 120 -2.66 -4.13 2.71
N VAL A 121 -2.01 -5.29 2.70
CA VAL A 121 -1.54 -5.94 3.91
C VAL A 121 -0.03 -6.09 3.85
N ALA A 122 0.64 -5.54 4.86
CA ALA A 122 2.06 -5.71 5.10
C ALA A 122 2.28 -6.85 6.09
N PHE A 123 3.02 -7.88 5.66
CA PHE A 123 3.37 -9.00 6.53
C PHE A 123 4.77 -8.78 7.12
N LEU A 124 4.82 -8.63 8.44
CA LEU A 124 6.02 -8.32 9.19
C LEU A 124 6.61 -9.59 9.80
N SER A 125 7.95 -9.66 9.84
CA SER A 125 8.66 -10.73 10.53
C SER A 125 8.83 -10.40 12.02
N GLY A 126 8.31 -11.27 12.91
CA GLY A 126 8.49 -11.14 14.36
C GLY A 126 7.46 -10.23 15.02
N LYS A 127 7.78 -9.69 16.20
CA LYS A 127 6.86 -8.88 17.03
C LYS A 127 6.90 -7.37 16.72
N LYS A 128 7.72 -6.91 15.77
CA LYS A 128 7.85 -5.49 15.43
C LYS A 128 6.70 -5.04 14.53
N THR A 129 6.08 -3.93 14.88
CA THR A 129 5.06 -3.23 14.09
C THR A 129 5.69 -2.03 13.37
N LEU A 130 5.09 -1.61 12.26
CA LEU A 130 5.45 -0.35 11.61
C LEU A 130 4.91 0.81 12.46
N SER A 131 5.72 1.85 12.61
CA SER A 131 5.30 3.12 13.19
C SER A 131 4.36 3.87 12.23
N ASP A 132 3.56 4.78 12.78
CA ASP A 132 2.65 5.60 11.96
C ASP A 132 3.39 6.44 10.92
N ALA A 133 4.61 6.89 11.21
CA ALA A 133 5.44 7.63 10.28
C ALA A 133 5.84 6.77 9.05
N GLU A 134 6.23 5.51 9.28
CA GLU A 134 6.56 4.56 8.21
C GLU A 134 5.32 4.20 7.38
N LEU A 135 4.17 4.03 8.02
CA LEU A 135 2.90 3.79 7.32
C LEU A 135 2.49 4.98 6.44
N ARG A 136 2.65 6.21 6.95
CA ARG A 136 2.40 7.44 6.17
C ARG A 136 3.36 7.55 4.99
N PHE A 137 4.65 7.25 5.19
CA PHE A 137 5.65 7.24 4.13
C PHE A 137 5.29 6.22 3.04
N LEU A 138 5.01 4.97 3.41
CA LEU A 138 4.59 3.94 2.45
C LEU A 138 3.32 4.33 1.70
N THR A 139 2.35 4.93 2.39
CA THR A 139 1.11 5.40 1.77
C THR A 139 1.38 6.52 0.77
N LYS A 140 2.25 7.48 1.10
CA LYS A 140 2.65 8.56 0.20
C LYS A 140 3.37 8.02 -1.02
N SER A 141 4.37 7.15 -0.84
CA SER A 141 5.10 6.54 -1.95
C SER A 141 4.20 5.66 -2.83
N LEU A 142 3.21 4.95 -2.26
CA LEU A 142 2.23 4.21 -3.06
C LEU A 142 1.41 5.14 -3.96
N LYS A 143 0.99 6.29 -3.44
CA LYS A 143 0.21 7.26 -4.21
C LYS A 143 1.03 7.87 -5.33
N GLU A 144 2.29 8.21 -5.07
CA GLU A 144 3.20 8.83 -6.05
C GLU A 144 3.60 7.83 -7.15
N ASP A 145 4.04 6.63 -6.79
CA ASP A 145 4.59 5.68 -7.78
C ASP A 145 3.52 4.92 -8.58
N PHE A 146 2.28 4.83 -8.08
CA PHE A 146 1.16 4.17 -8.76
C PHE A 146 0.04 5.13 -9.20
N ASP A 147 0.26 6.44 -9.07
CA ASP A 147 -0.69 7.49 -9.48
C ASP A 147 -2.10 7.28 -8.86
N LEU A 148 -2.13 6.93 -7.57
CA LEU A 148 -3.36 6.70 -6.79
C LEU A 148 -3.80 7.98 -6.04
N GLY A 149 -3.58 9.13 -6.66
CA GLY A 149 -3.99 10.43 -6.13
C GLY A 149 -5.51 10.51 -5.91
N GLY A 150 -5.93 11.18 -4.82
CA GLY A 150 -7.36 11.37 -4.52
C GLY A 150 -8.08 10.12 -3.99
N ILE A 151 -7.39 8.98 -3.89
CA ILE A 151 -7.97 7.72 -3.42
C ILE A 151 -7.48 7.41 -1.99
N PRO A 152 -8.39 7.09 -1.06
CA PRO A 152 -8.01 6.63 0.27
C PRO A 152 -7.43 5.21 0.19
N ILE A 153 -6.19 5.07 0.69
CA ILE A 153 -5.47 3.80 0.76
C ILE A 153 -5.49 3.31 2.21
N ARG A 154 -5.78 2.01 2.40
CA ARG A 154 -5.72 1.37 3.71
C ARG A 154 -4.55 0.41 3.76
N ILE A 155 -3.70 0.52 4.78
CA ILE A 155 -2.60 -0.42 5.03
C ILE A 155 -2.86 -1.09 6.37
N THR A 156 -3.00 -2.42 6.37
CA THR A 156 -3.10 -3.23 7.58
C THR A 156 -1.79 -4.00 7.77
N GLN A 157 -1.31 -4.09 9.00
CA GLN A 157 -0.14 -4.88 9.34
C GLN A 157 -0.54 -6.22 9.95
N ARG A 158 0.17 -7.29 9.58
CA ARG A 158 0.04 -8.61 10.18
C ARG A 158 1.42 -9.12 10.57
N SER A 159 1.61 -9.50 11.82
CA SER A 159 2.82 -10.18 12.26
C SER A 159 2.69 -11.67 11.99
N VAL A 160 3.68 -12.24 11.31
CA VAL A 160 3.77 -13.70 11.17
C VAL A 160 4.62 -14.21 12.34
N PRO A 161 4.04 -14.96 13.30
CA PRO A 161 4.84 -15.55 14.36
C PRO A 161 5.89 -16.46 13.73
N ARG A 162 7.14 -16.37 14.21
CA ARG A 162 8.12 -17.39 13.86
C ARG A 162 7.58 -18.69 14.42
N LYS A 163 7.38 -19.70 13.57
CA LYS A 163 7.08 -21.06 14.02
C LYS A 163 8.24 -21.43 14.95
N CYS A 164 7.99 -21.54 16.25
CA CYS A 164 8.96 -22.15 17.15
C CYS A 164 9.17 -23.56 16.62
N GLY A 165 10.33 -23.81 16.03
CA GLY A 165 10.72 -25.16 15.70
C GLY A 165 10.74 -25.93 17.01
N SER A 166 9.86 -26.90 17.18
CA SER A 166 10.04 -27.92 18.18
C SER A 166 11.31 -28.67 17.81
N SER A 167 12.44 -28.28 18.41
CA SER A 167 13.63 -29.11 18.47
C SER A 167 13.30 -30.33 19.33
N SER A 168 12.60 -31.29 18.74
CA SER A 168 12.51 -32.63 19.29
C SER A 168 13.88 -33.26 19.09
N SER A 169 14.69 -33.21 20.15
CA SER A 169 15.84 -34.08 20.29
C SER A 169 15.36 -35.53 20.18
N ARG A 170 15.51 -36.14 19.01
CA ARG A 170 15.44 -37.59 18.86
C ARG A 170 16.61 -38.17 19.67
N GLN A 171 16.36 -38.53 20.93
CA GLN A 171 17.23 -39.46 21.63
C GLN A 171 17.11 -40.81 20.92
N ASN A 172 18.19 -41.17 20.23
CA ASN A 172 18.32 -42.43 19.53
C ASN A 172 18.71 -43.49 20.57
N THR A 173 17.75 -44.08 21.29
CA THR A 173 17.99 -45.26 22.12
C THR A 173 18.03 -46.49 21.22
N GLY A 174 19.22 -46.80 20.70
CA GLY A 174 19.47 -48.04 19.98
C GLY A 174 19.34 -49.24 20.91
N GLN A 175 18.21 -49.92 20.86
CA GLN A 175 18.04 -51.23 21.50
C GLN A 175 18.74 -52.28 20.62
N LYS A 176 19.96 -52.69 21.02
CA LYS A 176 20.62 -53.86 20.44
C LYS A 176 19.83 -55.12 20.84
N VAL A 177 19.04 -55.65 19.91
CA VAL A 177 18.48 -57.00 20.02
C VAL A 177 19.59 -57.99 19.68
N GLY A 178 19.93 -58.85 20.64
CA GLY A 178 20.96 -59.88 20.50
C GLY A 178 20.59 -60.89 19.41
N ARG A 179 21.55 -61.18 18.53
CA ARG A 179 21.44 -62.28 17.56
C ARG A 179 21.77 -63.59 18.27
N THR A 180 20.78 -64.45 18.41
CA THR A 180 20.96 -65.84 18.85
C THR A 180 21.63 -66.63 17.72
N PHE A 181 22.84 -67.13 17.97
CA PHE A 181 23.56 -68.03 17.09
C PHE A 181 22.95 -69.43 17.26
N SER A 182 22.43 -70.04 16.19
CA SER A 182 22.01 -71.45 16.21
C SER A 182 22.84 -72.24 15.21
N ASP A 183 23.58 -73.19 15.80
CA ASP A 183 24.52 -74.10 15.18
C ASP A 183 23.78 -75.27 14.52
N LYS A 184 24.05 -75.52 13.23
CA LYS A 184 23.77 -76.79 12.55
C LYS A 184 24.76 -77.00 11.40
N ARG A 185 25.72 -77.89 11.62
CA ARG A 185 26.15 -79.00 10.73
C ARG A 185 27.67 -79.17 10.80
N THR A 186 28.14 -80.25 11.43
CA THR A 186 29.06 -81.19 10.78
C THR A 186 28.98 -82.54 11.51
N VAL A 187 28.78 -83.61 10.75
CA VAL A 187 28.80 -85.02 11.19
C VAL A 187 30.19 -85.57 10.89
N PRO A 188 30.84 -86.36 11.77
CA PRO A 188 31.97 -87.17 11.35
C PRO A 188 31.60 -88.67 11.28
N LEU A 189 32.17 -89.29 10.24
CA LEU A 189 32.48 -90.70 9.93
C LEU A 189 32.06 -91.78 10.93
#